data_AF-A0A7X4EG81-F1
#
_entry.id   AF-A0A7X4EG81-F1
#
_cell.length_a   1.000
_cell.length_b   1.000
_cell.length_c   1.000
_cell.angle_alpha   90.00
_cell.angle_beta   90.00
_cell.angle_gamma   90.00
#
_symmetry.space_group_name_H-M   'P 1'
#
loop_
_entity.id
_entity.type
_entity.pdbx_description
1 polymer ?
#
loop_
_entity_poly.entity_id
_entity_poly.type
_entity_poly.pdbx_seq_one_letter_code
_entity_poly.pdbx_strand_id
1 'polypeptide(L)'
;VVLDGGQRVGVQPGWILDCTGRAGLLGRRYRVLEAEAPTLAVVRRYRNDSGWENVIATHALVESFGRGWAWSVPTSETERHVAVMLDPQLNAVMEGAADLSAALEAEIANTALMHSITTPAVPVGDAWAVTASMYTSSRFASGRALLVGDAASFADPMSSYGVKKALASAWLAAVTVNTAICTPELAETAADFYGRREQAMYGSLREGLATQVAETGLGGEGTVDTGESATAGPGTAAPEDAFWDRRARWLADRPEAATDANSPDGPSAEALRDDPDVRAAFHALRLGSGRLRVGRRDTIDRPLVIGNRIRLAPALVTPRFPAGVRYFRDVDLLRVVHLATGSVNPGALYEAYSEWAAREDLPPVDLANFIGVVALMIADGVLVPGVGPGAVPAR
;
A
#
# COMPACT_ATOMS: atom_id res chain seq x y z
N VAL A 1 24.67 13.36 -19.39
CA VAL A 1 24.72 14.06 -18.08
C VAL A 1 25.20 15.48 -18.33
N VAL A 2 24.59 16.47 -17.70
CA VAL A 2 25.09 17.85 -17.70
C VAL A 2 25.91 18.01 -16.42
N LEU A 3 27.20 18.29 -16.55
CA LEU A 3 28.08 18.57 -15.42
C LEU A 3 27.95 20.03 -14.98
N ASP A 4 28.43 20.34 -13.78
CA ASP A 4 28.59 21.72 -13.34
C ASP A 4 29.40 22.51 -14.37
N GLY A 5 28.85 23.65 -14.82
CA GLY A 5 29.38 24.45 -15.94
C GLY A 5 28.69 24.21 -17.29
N GLY A 6 27.64 23.39 -17.36
CA GLY A 6 26.80 23.22 -18.56
C GLY A 6 27.40 22.29 -19.62
N GLN A 7 28.57 21.69 -19.35
CA GLN A 7 29.19 20.71 -20.24
C GLN A 7 28.33 19.44 -20.32
N ARG A 8 28.04 19.00 -21.54
CA ARG A 8 27.32 17.76 -21.80
C ARG A 8 28.31 16.62 -21.99
N VAL A 9 28.15 15.56 -21.19
CA VAL A 9 28.93 14.32 -21.29
C VAL A 9 28.00 13.15 -21.57
N GLY A 10 28.36 12.35 -22.57
CA GLY A 10 27.71 11.06 -22.85
C GLY A 10 28.21 10.00 -21.89
N VAL A 11 27.30 9.24 -21.28
CA VAL A 11 27.61 8.10 -20.41
C VAL A 11 26.81 6.90 -20.89
N GLN A 12 27.40 5.70 -20.80
CA GLN A 12 26.76 4.43 -21.14
C GLN A 12 26.77 3.51 -19.91
N PRO A 13 25.86 3.75 -18.94
CA PRO A 13 25.83 2.94 -17.73
C PRO A 13 25.27 1.55 -18.04
N GLY A 14 25.69 0.54 -17.28
CA GLY A 14 25.15 -0.81 -17.37
C GLY A 14 23.68 -0.89 -16.95
N TRP A 15 23.23 0.03 -16.09
CA TRP A 15 21.86 0.17 -15.59
C TRP A 15 21.53 1.64 -15.33
N ILE A 16 20.25 2.02 -15.48
CA ILE A 16 19.74 3.37 -15.15
C ILE A 16 18.62 3.23 -14.13
N LEU A 17 18.73 3.95 -13.01
CA LEU A 17 17.67 4.05 -12.01
C LEU A 17 17.10 5.47 -12.07
N ASP A 18 15.83 5.61 -12.44
CA ASP A 18 15.14 6.89 -12.34
C ASP A 18 14.64 7.08 -10.91
N CYS A 19 15.43 7.81 -10.12
CA CYS A 19 15.09 8.23 -8.76
C CYS A 19 14.70 9.71 -8.69
N THR A 20 14.25 10.32 -9.80
CA THR A 20 13.98 11.77 -9.88
C THR A 20 12.66 12.19 -9.24
N GLY A 21 12.08 11.31 -8.44
CA GLY A 21 10.79 11.48 -7.82
C GLY A 21 9.72 11.85 -8.85
N ARG A 22 8.89 12.83 -8.50
CA ARG A 22 7.76 13.23 -9.34
C ARG A 22 8.15 13.86 -10.69
N ALA A 23 9.38 14.33 -10.84
CA ALA A 23 9.89 14.84 -12.12
C ALA A 23 9.89 13.74 -13.19
N GLY A 24 10.20 12.49 -12.80
CA GLY A 24 10.10 11.29 -13.63
C GLY A 24 10.82 11.41 -14.97
N LEU A 25 12.11 11.70 -14.97
CA LEU A 25 12.90 11.91 -16.20
C LEU A 25 12.74 10.78 -17.23
N LEU A 26 12.64 9.54 -16.77
CA LEU A 26 12.29 8.37 -17.58
C LEU A 26 10.84 7.96 -17.38
N GLY A 27 10.34 8.04 -16.13
CA GLY A 27 9.02 7.53 -15.76
C GLY A 27 7.86 8.26 -16.43
N ARG A 28 8.01 9.55 -16.76
CA ARG A 28 6.93 10.39 -17.30
C ARG A 28 6.30 9.83 -18.58
N ARG A 29 7.05 9.12 -19.42
CA ARG A 29 6.52 8.48 -20.65
C ARG A 29 5.65 7.26 -20.40
N TYR A 30 5.76 6.65 -19.21
CA TYR A 30 4.98 5.48 -18.81
C TYR A 30 3.85 5.82 -17.85
N ARG A 31 3.80 7.07 -17.36
CA ARG A 31 2.85 7.52 -16.34
C ARG A 31 1.41 7.38 -16.81
N VAL A 32 0.60 6.77 -15.96
CA VAL A 32 -0.85 6.64 -16.09
C VAL A 32 -1.46 7.42 -14.92
N LEU A 33 -2.07 8.57 -15.23
CA LEU A 33 -2.72 9.42 -14.24
C LEU A 33 -4.05 8.80 -13.81
N GLU A 34 -4.35 8.90 -12.53
CA GLU A 34 -5.68 8.61 -11.99
C GLU A 34 -6.57 9.84 -12.17
N ALA A 35 -7.25 9.94 -13.30
CA ALA A 35 -7.95 11.16 -13.71
C ALA A 35 -9.20 11.48 -12.88
N GLU A 36 -9.75 10.50 -12.17
CA GLU A 36 -11.03 10.62 -11.47
C GLU A 36 -10.94 11.27 -10.08
N ALA A 37 -9.73 11.46 -9.55
CA ALA A 37 -9.50 12.13 -8.27
C ALA A 37 -8.31 13.11 -8.36
N PRO A 38 -8.40 14.15 -9.21
CA PRO A 38 -7.38 15.17 -9.25
C PRO A 38 -7.27 15.80 -7.87
N THR A 39 -6.04 15.99 -7.42
CA THR A 39 -5.74 16.52 -6.09
C THR A 39 -4.73 17.64 -6.21
N LEU A 40 -4.97 18.73 -5.50
CA LEU A 40 -4.09 19.87 -5.34
C LEU A 40 -3.84 20.09 -3.84
N ALA A 41 -2.57 20.08 -3.45
CA ALA A 41 -2.17 20.45 -2.09
C ALA A 41 -1.82 21.94 -2.07
N VAL A 42 -2.43 22.69 -1.16
CA VAL A 42 -2.04 24.07 -0.84
C VAL A 42 -1.46 24.07 0.55
N VAL A 43 -0.23 24.57 0.68
CA VAL A 43 0.57 24.42 1.90
C VAL A 43 1.09 25.77 2.33
N ARG A 44 1.14 26.00 3.65
CA ARG A 44 1.86 27.13 4.26
C ARG A 44 2.47 26.70 5.59
N ARG A 45 3.48 27.43 6.04
CA ARG A 45 4.05 27.28 7.38
C ARG A 45 3.35 28.20 8.37
N TYR A 46 3.20 27.73 9.60
CA TYR A 46 2.69 28.50 10.73
C TYR A 46 3.68 28.38 11.88
N ARG A 47 3.92 29.50 12.56
CA ARG A 47 4.81 29.60 13.72
C ARG A 47 4.02 29.94 14.97
N ASN A 48 4.24 29.20 16.04
CA ASN A 48 3.75 29.53 17.37
C ASN A 48 4.95 29.60 18.31
N ASP A 49 5.32 30.81 18.73
CA ASP A 49 6.49 31.04 19.60
C ASP A 49 6.28 30.50 21.02
N SER A 50 5.02 30.29 21.44
CA SER A 50 4.70 29.58 22.68
C SER A 50 4.75 28.05 22.54
N GLY A 51 4.97 27.54 21.32
CA GLY A 51 4.97 26.11 21.00
C GLY A 51 3.57 25.49 20.93
N TRP A 52 3.50 24.21 20.57
CA TRP A 52 2.29 23.40 20.69
C TRP A 52 2.45 22.37 21.81
N GLU A 53 1.33 21.99 22.43
CA GLU A 53 1.30 21.02 23.52
C GLU A 53 0.66 19.69 23.10
N ASN A 54 0.82 18.66 23.94
CA ASN A 54 0.18 17.35 23.80
C ASN A 54 0.48 16.68 22.45
N VAL A 55 -0.50 15.96 21.90
CA VAL A 55 -0.39 15.29 20.61
C VAL A 55 -0.14 16.27 19.47
N ILE A 56 -0.59 17.52 19.60
CA ILE A 56 -0.36 18.56 18.58
C ILE A 56 1.14 18.79 18.45
N ALA A 57 1.92 18.84 19.54
CA ALA A 57 3.37 19.07 19.49
C ALA A 57 4.15 18.08 18.60
N THR A 58 3.71 16.83 18.54
CA THR A 58 4.53 15.72 18.02
C THR A 58 3.92 14.94 16.87
N HIS A 59 2.59 14.90 16.75
CA HIS A 59 1.93 14.03 15.79
C HIS A 59 1.66 14.74 14.46
N ALA A 60 1.63 13.96 13.39
CA ALA A 60 0.94 14.36 12.18
C ALA A 60 -0.57 14.41 12.48
N LEU A 61 -1.20 15.51 12.09
CA LEU A 61 -2.63 15.73 12.25
C LEU A 61 -3.29 15.59 10.89
N VAL A 62 -4.46 14.97 10.85
CA VAL A 62 -5.28 14.79 9.64
C VAL A 62 -6.72 15.09 10.02
N GLU A 63 -7.41 15.86 9.18
CA GLU A 63 -8.80 16.24 9.39
C GLU A 63 -9.53 16.22 8.04
N SER A 64 -10.64 15.49 7.95
CA SER A 64 -11.55 15.58 6.82
C SER A 64 -12.55 16.72 7.03
N PHE A 65 -12.95 17.37 5.94
CA PHE A 65 -14.07 18.31 5.90
C PHE A 65 -14.81 18.11 4.57
N GLY A 66 -15.95 18.78 4.34
CA GLY A 66 -16.76 18.50 3.14
C GLY A 66 -15.94 18.53 1.84
N ARG A 67 -15.24 19.65 1.61
CA ARG A 67 -14.61 19.96 0.32
C ARG A 67 -13.22 19.35 0.12
N GLY A 68 -12.73 18.57 1.09
CA GLY A 68 -11.41 17.98 1.04
C GLY A 68 -10.92 17.44 2.39
N TRP A 69 -9.61 17.36 2.54
CA TRP A 69 -8.99 17.07 3.84
C TRP A 69 -7.78 17.94 4.06
N ALA A 70 -7.38 18.08 5.31
CA ALA A 70 -6.25 18.89 5.70
C ALA A 70 -5.28 18.07 6.54
N TRP A 71 -4.01 18.46 6.51
CA TRP A 71 -3.00 17.87 7.38
C TRP A 71 -2.07 18.91 7.96
N SER A 72 -1.46 18.57 9.10
CA SER A 72 -0.39 19.36 9.70
C SER A 72 0.72 18.48 10.26
N VAL A 73 1.97 18.85 9.99
CA VAL A 73 3.16 18.16 10.53
C VAL A 73 4.14 19.15 11.18
N PRO A 74 4.73 18.82 12.33
CA PRO A 74 5.78 19.62 12.94
C PRO A 74 7.06 19.58 12.11
N THR A 75 7.72 20.73 11.98
CA THR A 75 9.08 20.84 11.44
C THR A 75 10.08 21.34 12.46
N SER A 76 9.61 21.94 13.55
CA SER A 76 10.36 22.25 14.75
C SER A 76 9.40 22.31 15.94
N GLU A 77 9.91 22.66 17.13
CA GLU A 77 9.08 22.91 18.31
C GLU A 77 8.07 24.05 18.12
N THR A 78 8.40 25.02 17.24
CA THR A 78 7.63 26.26 17.05
C THR A 78 7.11 26.45 15.62
N GLU A 79 7.45 25.59 14.65
CA GLU A 79 6.90 25.63 13.29
C GLU A 79 6.22 24.33 12.86
N ARG A 80 5.11 24.48 12.13
CA ARG A 80 4.40 23.40 11.44
C ARG A 80 4.10 23.78 10.00
N HIS A 81 4.05 22.77 9.14
CA HIS A 81 3.33 22.88 7.88
C HIS A 81 1.85 22.59 8.13
N VAL A 82 0.98 23.34 7.46
CA VAL A 82 -0.45 23.06 7.36
C VAL A 82 -0.80 23.07 5.89
N ALA A 83 -1.58 22.08 5.46
CA ALA A 83 -2.03 21.98 4.09
C ALA A 83 -3.49 21.59 3.98
N VAL A 84 -4.16 22.08 2.94
CA VAL A 84 -5.46 21.60 2.49
C VAL A 84 -5.28 20.86 1.17
N MET A 85 -6.04 19.77 1.02
CA MET A 85 -5.98 18.81 -0.06
C MET A 85 -7.33 18.82 -0.76
N LEU A 86 -7.35 19.41 -1.95
CA LEU A 86 -8.58 19.82 -2.63
C LEU A 86 -8.67 19.18 -4.02
N ASP A 87 -9.90 19.02 -4.52
CA ASP A 87 -10.12 18.79 -5.95
C ASP A 87 -10.08 20.15 -6.67
N PRO A 88 -9.10 20.41 -7.55
CA PRO A 88 -8.99 21.70 -8.23
C PRO A 88 -10.22 22.04 -9.09
N GLN A 89 -10.98 21.05 -9.56
CA GLN A 89 -12.18 21.26 -10.38
C GLN A 89 -13.40 21.70 -9.55
N LEU A 90 -13.48 21.26 -8.29
CA LEU A 90 -14.54 21.65 -7.35
C LEU A 90 -14.21 22.97 -6.62
N ASN A 91 -12.99 23.48 -6.82
CA ASN A 91 -12.44 24.63 -6.13
C ASN A 91 -11.98 25.69 -7.14
N ALA A 92 -12.94 26.23 -7.91
CA ALA A 92 -12.70 27.29 -8.90
C ALA A 92 -12.02 28.55 -8.31
N VAL A 93 -12.11 28.77 -6.99
CA VAL A 93 -11.38 29.82 -6.27
C VAL A 93 -9.87 29.70 -6.50
N MET A 94 -9.34 28.50 -6.69
CA MET A 94 -7.92 28.27 -6.95
C MET A 94 -7.51 28.53 -8.41
N GLU A 95 -8.43 28.40 -9.36
CA GLU A 95 -8.20 28.76 -10.76
C GLU A 95 -8.37 30.28 -10.91
N GLY A 96 -7.29 31.02 -10.62
CA GLY A 96 -7.26 32.48 -10.76
C GLY A 96 -7.31 33.26 -9.44
N ALA A 97 -7.15 32.61 -8.28
CA ALA A 97 -6.84 33.31 -7.04
C ALA A 97 -5.58 34.16 -7.24
N ALA A 98 -5.76 35.48 -7.17
CA ALA A 98 -4.63 36.42 -7.11
C ALA A 98 -3.81 36.23 -5.82
N ASP A 99 -4.39 35.59 -4.80
CA ASP A 99 -3.75 35.29 -3.51
C ASP A 99 -4.08 33.87 -3.01
N LEU A 100 -3.11 32.96 -3.18
CA LEU A 100 -3.20 31.57 -2.71
C LEU A 100 -3.22 31.47 -1.18
N SER A 101 -2.61 32.43 -0.47
CA SER A 101 -2.61 32.45 0.99
C SER A 101 -4.02 32.71 1.50
N ALA A 102 -4.73 33.70 0.94
CA ALA A 102 -6.11 33.98 1.30
C ALA A 102 -7.05 32.79 1.03
N ALA A 103 -6.86 32.10 -0.09
CA ALA A 103 -7.61 30.88 -0.40
C ALA A 103 -7.34 29.77 0.63
N LEU A 104 -6.08 29.55 1.01
CA LEU A 104 -5.73 28.58 2.05
C LEU A 104 -6.40 28.91 3.39
N GLU A 105 -6.34 30.17 3.86
CA GLU A 105 -6.97 30.55 5.13
C GLU A 105 -8.49 30.35 5.10
N ALA A 106 -9.14 30.60 3.95
CA ALA A 106 -10.57 30.37 3.78
C ALA A 106 -10.94 28.89 3.88
N GLU A 107 -10.13 27.99 3.32
CA GLU A 107 -10.35 26.55 3.47
C GLU A 107 -10.04 26.05 4.88
N ILE A 108 -9.00 26.57 5.52
CA ILE A 108 -8.68 26.25 6.91
C ILE A 108 -9.85 26.64 7.83
N ALA A 109 -10.57 27.74 7.56
CA ALA A 109 -11.75 28.12 8.34
C ALA A 109 -12.93 27.11 8.25
N ASN A 110 -12.95 26.23 7.24
CA ASN A 110 -13.92 25.15 7.13
C ASN A 110 -13.52 23.89 7.93
N THR A 111 -12.42 23.96 8.67
CA THR A 111 -11.90 22.87 9.50
C THR A 111 -11.99 23.26 10.98
N ALA A 112 -12.17 22.31 11.88
CA ALA A 112 -12.18 22.56 13.32
C ALA A 112 -10.77 22.51 13.92
N LEU A 113 -10.04 21.42 13.64
CA LEU A 113 -8.70 21.21 14.20
C LEU A 113 -7.68 22.16 13.56
N MET A 114 -7.62 22.24 12.22
CA MET A 114 -6.59 23.11 11.60
C MET A 114 -6.86 24.58 11.90
N HIS A 115 -8.11 25.04 11.91
CA HIS A 115 -8.46 26.40 12.33
C HIS A 115 -8.03 26.69 13.77
N SER A 116 -8.26 25.76 14.70
CA SER A 116 -7.89 25.95 16.11
C SER A 116 -6.38 26.11 16.33
N ILE A 117 -5.55 25.41 15.54
CA ILE A 117 -4.09 25.45 15.71
C ILE A 117 -3.43 26.57 14.92
N THR A 118 -4.06 27.09 13.86
CA THR A 118 -3.53 28.21 13.07
C THR A 118 -3.97 29.57 13.61
N THR A 119 -5.13 29.68 14.26
CA THR A 119 -5.63 30.93 14.87
C THR A 119 -4.65 31.59 15.85
N PRO A 120 -4.02 30.86 16.81
CA PRO A 120 -3.03 31.45 17.71
C PRO A 120 -1.63 31.56 17.09
N ALA A 121 -1.43 31.09 15.85
CA ALA A 121 -0.13 31.04 15.20
C ALA A 121 0.06 32.16 14.17
N VAL A 122 1.31 32.51 13.91
CA VAL A 122 1.69 33.50 12.89
C VAL A 122 2.02 32.76 11.60
N PRO A 123 1.36 33.07 10.46
CA PRO A 123 1.74 32.48 9.19
C PRO A 123 3.14 32.90 8.75
N VAL A 124 3.90 31.98 8.14
CA VAL A 124 5.29 32.19 7.71
C VAL A 124 5.42 32.01 6.20
N GLY A 125 5.77 33.10 5.51
CA GLY A 125 5.88 33.14 4.05
C GLY A 125 4.53 33.06 3.34
N ASP A 126 4.57 32.97 2.02
CA ASP A 126 3.35 32.80 1.20
C ASP A 126 2.96 31.32 1.10
N ALA A 127 1.68 31.05 0.92
CA ALA A 127 1.22 29.71 0.58
C ALA A 127 1.74 29.30 -0.81
N TRP A 128 1.98 28.00 -1.00
CA TRP A 128 2.34 27.42 -2.29
C TRP A 128 1.48 26.20 -2.60
N ALA A 129 1.32 25.91 -3.89
CA ALA A 129 0.52 24.80 -4.36
C ALA A 129 1.37 23.77 -5.11
N VAL A 130 1.03 22.50 -4.94
CA VAL A 130 1.61 21.39 -5.68
C VAL A 130 0.53 20.38 -5.99
N THR A 131 0.43 19.91 -7.24
CA THR A 131 -0.49 18.81 -7.55
C THR A 131 -0.15 17.61 -6.67
N ALA A 132 -1.13 16.91 -6.12
CA ALA A 132 -0.94 15.68 -5.35
C ALA A 132 -1.77 14.54 -5.95
N SER A 133 -2.05 14.63 -7.25
CA SER A 133 -2.87 13.64 -7.95
C SER A 133 -2.13 12.32 -8.06
N MET A 134 -2.86 11.23 -7.83
CA MET A 134 -2.30 9.88 -7.91
C MET A 134 -1.93 9.51 -9.35
N TYR A 135 -0.91 8.67 -9.47
CA TYR A 135 -0.55 8.03 -10.73
C TYR A 135 0.23 6.76 -10.50
N THR A 136 0.16 5.88 -11.49
CA THR A 136 1.00 4.71 -11.62
C THR A 136 1.83 4.79 -12.91
N SER A 137 2.56 3.73 -13.22
CA SER A 137 3.25 3.56 -14.50
C SER A 137 2.76 2.29 -15.19
N SER A 138 2.57 2.37 -16.51
CA SER A 138 2.31 1.20 -17.36
C SER A 138 3.52 0.24 -17.44
N ARG A 139 4.71 0.72 -17.09
CA ARG A 139 5.95 -0.07 -16.97
C ARG A 139 6.81 0.49 -15.85
N PHE A 140 7.27 -0.39 -14.96
CA PHE A 140 8.19 -0.05 -13.87
C PHE A 140 9.65 -0.40 -14.19
N ALA A 141 9.85 -1.35 -15.10
CA ALA A 141 11.13 -1.75 -15.65
C ALA A 141 11.05 -1.76 -17.18
N SER A 142 12.14 -1.37 -17.84
CA SER A 142 12.25 -1.43 -19.31
C SER A 142 13.70 -1.64 -19.72
N GLY A 143 14.05 -2.85 -20.14
CA GLY A 143 15.44 -3.22 -20.40
C GLY A 143 16.28 -3.07 -19.13
N ARG A 144 17.37 -2.29 -19.20
CA ARG A 144 18.27 -2.02 -18.06
C ARG A 144 17.93 -0.73 -17.31
N ALA A 145 16.65 -0.36 -17.30
CA ALA A 145 16.16 0.81 -16.58
C ALA A 145 15.03 0.45 -15.62
N LEU A 146 15.10 0.98 -14.38
CA LEU A 146 14.05 0.84 -13.36
C LEU A 146 13.56 2.23 -12.94
N LEU A 147 12.26 2.36 -12.68
CA LEU A 147 11.65 3.55 -12.10
C LEU A 147 11.53 3.37 -10.59
N VAL A 148 12.06 4.28 -9.78
CA VAL A 148 12.15 4.11 -8.33
C VAL A 148 11.37 5.21 -7.61
N GLY A 149 10.62 4.83 -6.56
CA GLY A 149 9.86 5.78 -5.74
C GLY A 149 8.81 6.53 -6.55
N ASP A 150 8.76 7.86 -6.44
CA ASP A 150 7.74 8.67 -7.13
C ASP A 150 7.94 8.75 -8.66
N ALA A 151 9.09 8.31 -9.17
CA ALA A 151 9.28 8.16 -10.61
C ALA A 151 8.45 6.97 -11.16
N ALA A 152 8.20 5.95 -10.34
CA ALA A 152 7.35 4.79 -10.65
C ALA A 152 5.87 5.09 -10.43
N SER A 153 5.51 5.51 -9.22
CA SER A 153 4.11 5.72 -8.82
C SER A 153 4.01 6.70 -7.66
N PHE A 154 2.89 7.43 -7.58
CA PHE A 154 2.56 8.35 -6.50
C PHE A 154 1.18 8.02 -5.96
N ALA A 155 1.11 7.68 -4.68
CA ALA A 155 -0.13 7.40 -3.97
C ALA A 155 -0.60 8.62 -3.18
N ASP A 156 -1.87 8.61 -2.75
CA ASP A 156 -2.43 9.70 -1.95
C ASP A 156 -1.65 9.87 -0.62
N PRO A 157 -1.27 11.12 -0.25
CA PRO A 157 -0.46 11.37 0.93
C PRO A 157 -1.20 11.14 2.26
N MET A 158 -2.53 10.93 2.26
CA MET A 158 -3.29 10.64 3.47
C MET A 158 -2.75 9.41 4.23
N SER A 159 -2.16 8.47 3.49
CA SER A 159 -1.51 7.28 4.06
C SER A 159 -0.17 7.58 4.78
N SER A 160 0.52 8.68 4.42
CA SER A 160 1.93 8.94 4.80
C SER A 160 2.94 7.87 4.36
N TYR A 161 2.60 7.02 3.37
CA TYR A 161 3.46 5.91 2.93
C TYR A 161 4.50 6.27 1.86
N GLY A 162 4.48 7.49 1.29
CA GLY A 162 5.31 7.87 0.15
C GLY A 162 6.81 7.60 0.34
N VAL A 163 7.38 8.04 1.48
CA VAL A 163 8.80 7.84 1.81
C VAL A 163 9.11 6.35 2.04
N LYS A 164 8.26 5.64 2.80
CA LYS A 164 8.41 4.20 3.06
C LYS A 164 8.40 3.41 1.75
N LYS A 165 7.47 3.72 0.84
CA LYS A 165 7.40 3.14 -0.51
C LYS A 165 8.69 3.42 -1.29
N ALA A 166 9.17 4.67 -1.30
CA ALA A 166 10.39 5.03 -2.03
C ALA A 166 11.63 4.27 -1.52
N LEU A 167 11.76 4.08 -0.20
CA LEU A 167 12.84 3.30 0.40
C LEU A 167 12.73 1.80 0.05
N ALA A 168 11.53 1.22 0.14
CA ALA A 168 11.29 -0.18 -0.25
C ALA A 168 11.59 -0.41 -1.74
N SER A 169 11.16 0.52 -2.59
CA SER A 169 11.44 0.54 -4.03
C SER A 169 12.95 0.60 -4.31
N ALA A 170 13.67 1.49 -3.64
CA ALA A 170 15.12 1.64 -3.80
C ALA A 170 15.88 0.39 -3.34
N TRP A 171 15.49 -0.20 -2.21
CA TRP A 171 16.06 -1.46 -1.72
C TRP A 171 15.88 -2.59 -2.74
N LEU A 172 14.66 -2.77 -3.26
CA LEU A 172 14.40 -3.84 -4.22
C LEU A 172 15.08 -3.58 -5.58
N ALA A 173 15.17 -2.32 -6.01
CA ALA A 173 15.92 -1.95 -7.21
C ALA A 173 17.40 -2.31 -7.06
N ALA A 174 18.01 -2.05 -5.90
CA ALA A 174 19.39 -2.44 -5.61
C ALA A 174 19.59 -3.96 -5.66
N VAL A 175 18.68 -4.73 -5.05
CA VAL A 175 18.67 -6.20 -5.13
C VAL A 175 18.55 -6.69 -6.57
N THR A 176 17.67 -6.07 -7.35
CA THR A 176 17.40 -6.40 -8.76
C THR A 176 18.63 -6.20 -9.62
N VAL A 177 19.26 -5.01 -9.52
CA VAL A 177 20.49 -4.69 -10.26
C VAL A 177 21.63 -5.60 -9.81
N ASN A 178 21.78 -5.85 -8.51
CA ASN A 178 22.80 -6.77 -7.99
C ASN A 178 22.63 -8.19 -8.54
N THR A 179 21.39 -8.71 -8.59
CA THR A 179 21.11 -10.00 -9.24
C THR A 179 21.49 -9.97 -10.71
N ALA A 180 21.09 -8.95 -11.47
CA ALA A 180 21.41 -8.88 -12.89
C ALA A 180 22.92 -8.78 -13.18
N ILE A 181 23.70 -8.18 -12.26
CA ILE A 181 25.17 -8.12 -12.37
C ILE A 181 25.80 -9.47 -12.02
N CYS A 182 25.36 -10.13 -10.94
CA CYS A 182 25.96 -11.38 -10.46
C CYS A 182 25.46 -12.64 -11.18
N THR A 183 24.27 -12.59 -11.76
CA THR A 183 23.62 -13.70 -12.47
C THR A 183 22.83 -13.13 -13.65
N PRO A 184 23.53 -12.79 -14.76
CA PRO A 184 22.93 -12.13 -15.92
C PRO A 184 21.74 -12.87 -16.52
N GLU A 185 21.69 -14.19 -16.39
CA GLU A 185 20.61 -15.05 -16.88
C GLU A 185 19.28 -14.79 -16.15
N LEU A 186 19.33 -14.22 -14.94
CA LEU A 186 18.17 -13.83 -14.14
C LEU A 186 17.81 -12.34 -14.29
N ALA A 187 18.49 -11.58 -15.14
CA ALA A 187 18.28 -10.12 -15.24
C ALA A 187 16.84 -9.75 -15.61
N GLU A 188 16.25 -10.42 -16.61
CA GLU A 188 14.87 -10.19 -17.03
C GLU A 188 13.87 -10.63 -15.96
N THR A 189 14.07 -11.83 -15.40
CA THR A 189 13.23 -12.34 -14.29
C THR A 189 13.26 -11.42 -13.07
N ALA A 190 14.42 -10.84 -12.74
CA ALA A 190 14.57 -9.90 -11.65
C ALA A 190 13.87 -8.56 -11.93
N ALA A 191 13.97 -8.04 -13.16
CA ALA A 191 13.29 -6.82 -13.58
C ALA A 191 11.75 -6.99 -13.59
N ASP A 192 11.26 -8.14 -14.04
CA ASP A 192 9.83 -8.48 -14.00
C ASP A 192 9.33 -8.63 -12.56
N PHE A 193 10.13 -9.27 -11.69
CA PHE A 193 9.83 -9.36 -10.26
C PHE A 193 9.74 -7.99 -9.61
N TYR A 194 10.68 -7.09 -9.91
CA TYR A 194 10.64 -5.69 -9.47
C TYR A 194 9.34 -5.00 -9.92
N GLY A 195 9.00 -5.10 -11.20
CA GLY A 195 7.81 -4.44 -11.74
C GLY A 195 6.50 -4.93 -11.15
N ARG A 196 6.33 -6.25 -10.98
CA ARG A 196 5.16 -6.81 -10.28
C ARG A 196 5.06 -6.31 -8.85
N ARG A 197 6.19 -6.15 -8.17
CA ARG A 197 6.21 -5.70 -6.77
C ARG A 197 5.87 -4.22 -6.62
N GLU A 198 6.32 -3.37 -7.53
CA GLU A 198 5.90 -1.96 -7.61
C GLU A 198 4.40 -1.84 -7.88
N GLN A 199 3.87 -2.65 -8.82
CA GLN A 199 2.45 -2.66 -9.15
C GLN A 199 1.59 -3.07 -7.94
N ALA A 200 1.95 -4.15 -7.25
CA ALA A 200 1.20 -4.62 -6.09
C ALA A 200 1.32 -3.67 -4.89
N MET A 201 2.47 -3.02 -4.68
CA MET A 201 2.62 -1.97 -3.68
C MET A 201 1.67 -0.79 -3.96
N TYR A 202 1.57 -0.34 -5.21
CA TYR A 202 0.63 0.72 -5.58
C TYR A 202 -0.83 0.28 -5.39
N GLY A 203 -1.18 -0.94 -5.80
CA GLY A 203 -2.52 -1.52 -5.58
C GLY A 203 -2.92 -1.54 -4.11
N SER A 204 -2.03 -2.04 -3.24
CA SER A 204 -2.25 -2.06 -1.79
C SER A 204 -2.45 -0.67 -1.18
N LEU A 205 -1.71 0.34 -1.64
CA LEU A 205 -1.90 1.72 -1.18
C LEU A 205 -3.21 2.33 -1.66
N ARG A 206 -3.63 2.01 -2.90
CA ARG A 206 -4.94 2.41 -3.43
C ARG A 206 -6.09 1.76 -2.65
N GLU A 207 -5.94 0.51 -2.23
CA GLU A 207 -6.89 -0.17 -1.36
C GLU A 207 -6.96 0.43 0.04
N GLY A 208 -5.80 0.69 0.65
CA GLY A 208 -5.73 1.37 1.94
C GLY A 208 -6.44 2.73 1.90
N LEU A 209 -6.27 3.48 0.80
CA LEU A 209 -7.01 4.72 0.56
C LEU A 209 -8.52 4.49 0.47
N ALA A 210 -8.97 3.44 -0.23
CA ALA A 210 -10.40 3.10 -0.31
C ALA A 210 -11.01 2.83 1.08
N THR A 211 -10.29 2.10 1.94
CA THR A 211 -10.71 1.88 3.33
C THR A 211 -10.79 3.20 4.09
N GLN A 212 -9.76 4.05 3.99
CA GLN A 212 -9.76 5.36 4.66
C GLN A 212 -10.92 6.25 4.18
N VAL A 213 -11.18 6.30 2.87
CA VAL A 213 -12.30 7.07 2.30
C VAL A 213 -13.65 6.55 2.81
N ALA A 214 -13.81 5.23 2.90
CA ALA A 214 -15.02 4.61 3.45
C ALA A 214 -15.21 4.92 4.94
N GLU A 215 -14.13 4.93 5.73
CA GLU A 215 -14.14 5.27 7.15
C GLU A 215 -14.37 6.77 7.42
N THR A 216 -13.87 7.65 6.55
CA THR A 216 -14.17 9.09 6.60
C THR A 216 -15.61 9.41 6.18
N GLY A 217 -16.32 8.43 5.64
CA GLY A 217 -17.70 8.55 5.18
C GLY A 217 -18.60 9.10 6.27
N LEU A 218 -19.09 10.31 6.01
CA LEU A 218 -20.36 10.87 6.44
C LEU A 218 -21.50 9.89 6.14
N GLY A 219 -21.58 8.85 6.96
CA GLY A 219 -22.55 7.76 6.94
C GLY A 219 -22.97 7.40 8.37
N GLY A 220 -23.20 8.42 9.19
CA GLY A 220 -24.23 8.30 10.23
C GLY A 220 -25.59 8.22 9.53
N GLU A 221 -26.44 7.29 9.97
CA GLU A 221 -27.82 7.13 9.53
C GLU A 221 -28.50 8.49 9.29
N GLY A 222 -28.72 8.87 8.03
CA GLY A 222 -29.24 10.21 7.75
C GLY A 222 -29.24 10.67 6.29
N THR A 223 -29.13 9.79 5.29
CA THR A 223 -29.48 10.18 3.92
C THR A 223 -31.01 10.24 3.80
N VAL A 224 -31.57 11.41 4.06
CA VAL A 224 -32.90 11.74 3.52
C VAL A 224 -32.73 11.85 2.02
N ASP A 225 -33.32 10.87 1.33
CA ASP A 225 -33.57 10.92 -0.10
C ASP A 225 -34.31 12.23 -0.44
N THR A 226 -33.56 13.20 -0.96
CA THR A 226 -34.15 14.34 -1.66
C THR A 226 -33.77 14.18 -3.12
N GLY A 227 -34.52 13.32 -3.80
CA GLY A 227 -34.52 13.26 -5.24
C GLY A 227 -34.91 14.62 -5.80
N GLU A 228 -33.93 15.41 -6.21
CA GLU A 228 -34.14 16.50 -7.16
C GLU A 228 -32.87 16.68 -8.02
N SER A 229 -32.99 16.28 -9.27
CA SER A 229 -32.03 16.52 -10.34
C SER A 229 -31.95 18.03 -10.60
N ALA A 230 -31.00 18.71 -9.98
CA ALA A 230 -30.69 20.11 -10.28
C ALA A 230 -29.62 20.19 -11.38
N THR A 231 -30.03 20.60 -12.58
CA THR A 231 -29.13 21.04 -13.64
C THR A 231 -28.43 22.33 -13.21
N ALA A 232 -27.14 22.24 -12.82
CA ALA A 232 -26.35 23.38 -12.40
C ALA A 232 -25.91 24.26 -13.60
N GLY A 233 -26.22 25.56 -13.52
CA GLY A 233 -25.62 26.59 -14.38
C GLY A 233 -24.19 26.93 -13.93
N PRO A 234 -23.41 27.68 -14.73
CA PRO A 234 -22.03 28.01 -14.40
C PRO A 234 -22.01 29.00 -13.23
N GLY A 235 -21.57 28.57 -12.05
CA GLY A 235 -21.34 29.43 -10.88
C GLY A 235 -21.82 28.91 -9.52
N THR A 236 -22.47 27.74 -9.42
CA THR A 236 -22.83 27.14 -8.13
C THR A 236 -21.67 26.30 -7.59
N ALA A 237 -21.26 26.57 -6.34
CA ALA A 237 -20.31 25.72 -5.62
C ALA A 237 -20.77 24.26 -5.65
N ALA A 238 -19.84 23.33 -5.89
CA ALA A 238 -20.16 21.90 -5.82
C ALA A 238 -20.72 21.55 -4.43
N PRO A 239 -21.62 20.56 -4.32
CA PRO A 239 -22.08 20.05 -3.03
C PRO A 239 -20.90 19.76 -2.11
N GLU A 240 -21.04 20.03 -0.81
CA GLU A 240 -19.94 19.88 0.15
C GLU A 240 -19.32 18.47 0.07
N ASP A 241 -20.11 17.42 -0.11
CA ASP A 241 -19.64 16.03 -0.13
C ASP A 241 -19.13 15.53 -1.50
N ALA A 242 -19.18 16.38 -2.53
CA ALA A 242 -18.82 15.99 -3.90
C ALA A 242 -17.36 15.47 -4.01
N PHE A 243 -16.46 15.94 -3.15
CA PHE A 243 -15.08 15.47 -3.09
C PHE A 243 -14.99 13.99 -2.67
N TRP A 244 -15.67 13.62 -1.58
CA TRP A 244 -15.63 12.27 -1.02
C TRP A 244 -16.44 11.30 -1.86
N ASP A 245 -17.62 11.71 -2.34
CA ASP A 245 -18.49 10.89 -3.20
C ASP A 245 -17.81 10.52 -4.53
N ARG A 246 -17.07 11.46 -5.12
CA ARG A 246 -16.30 11.20 -6.35
C ARG A 246 -15.20 10.17 -6.11
N ARG A 247 -14.43 10.33 -5.02
CA ARG A 247 -13.37 9.39 -4.64
C ARG A 247 -13.92 8.01 -4.30
N ALA A 248 -15.01 7.94 -3.54
CA ALA A 248 -15.65 6.69 -3.17
C ALA A 248 -16.11 5.92 -4.41
N ARG A 249 -16.78 6.59 -5.36
CA ARG A 249 -17.19 5.98 -6.64
C ARG A 249 -15.99 5.50 -7.46
N TRP A 250 -14.95 6.32 -7.59
CA TRP A 250 -13.73 5.95 -8.32
C TRP A 250 -12.99 4.77 -7.68
N LEU A 251 -12.93 4.70 -6.35
CA LEU A 251 -12.26 3.60 -5.65
C LEU A 251 -13.12 2.32 -5.64
N ALA A 252 -14.45 2.46 -5.75
CA ALA A 252 -15.38 1.35 -5.93
C ALA A 252 -15.37 0.78 -7.36
N ASP A 253 -15.10 1.60 -8.38
CA ASP A 253 -14.96 1.15 -9.76
C ASP A 253 -13.59 0.45 -9.94
N ARG A 254 -13.57 -0.87 -9.78
CA ARG A 254 -12.36 -1.71 -9.74
C ARG A 254 -12.03 -2.29 -11.12
N PRO A 255 -10.89 -1.95 -11.73
CA PRO A 255 -10.23 -2.88 -12.63
C PRO A 255 -9.47 -3.93 -11.78
N GLU A 256 -9.97 -5.17 -11.81
CA GLU A 256 -9.40 -6.47 -11.35
C GLU A 256 -8.55 -6.55 -10.07
N ALA A 257 -9.04 -7.39 -9.14
CA ALA A 257 -8.45 -8.06 -7.98
C ALA A 257 -7.37 -7.33 -7.15
N ALA A 258 -7.74 -7.09 -5.89
CA ALA A 258 -6.83 -6.70 -4.82
C ALA A 258 -5.73 -7.75 -4.61
N THR A 259 -4.51 -7.45 -5.04
CA THR A 259 -3.36 -8.31 -4.82
C THR A 259 -2.57 -7.77 -3.63
N ASP A 260 -2.33 -8.60 -2.62
CA ASP A 260 -1.46 -8.23 -1.51
C ASP A 260 -0.09 -7.83 -2.07
N ALA A 261 0.49 -6.73 -1.56
CA ALA A 261 1.87 -6.37 -1.87
C ALA A 261 2.79 -7.59 -1.72
N ASN A 262 2.52 -8.47 -0.74
CA ASN A 262 3.21 -9.74 -0.49
C ASN A 262 2.87 -10.89 -1.42
N SER A 263 1.68 -10.93 -2.00
CA SER A 263 1.21 -11.95 -2.95
C SER A 263 0.57 -11.30 -4.17
N PRO A 264 1.39 -10.74 -5.10
CA PRO A 264 0.92 -9.99 -6.27
C PRO A 264 0.07 -10.82 -7.25
N ASP A 265 0.08 -12.15 -7.14
CA ASP A 265 -0.62 -13.07 -8.04
C ASP A 265 -1.67 -13.92 -7.28
N GLY A 266 -2.14 -13.46 -6.12
CA GLY A 266 -3.10 -14.19 -5.27
C GLY A 266 -4.06 -13.27 -4.50
N PRO A 267 -5.09 -13.84 -3.85
CA PRO A 267 -6.10 -13.05 -3.13
C PRO A 267 -5.50 -12.33 -1.92
N SER A 268 -6.04 -11.15 -1.61
CA SER A 268 -5.65 -10.38 -0.42
C SER A 268 -5.99 -11.11 0.90
N ALA A 269 -5.30 -10.70 1.98
CA ALA A 269 -5.53 -11.25 3.30
C ALA A 269 -6.95 -10.98 3.83
N GLU A 270 -7.56 -9.87 3.40
CA GLU A 270 -8.93 -9.46 3.69
C GLU A 270 -9.91 -10.36 2.95
N ALA A 271 -9.72 -10.57 1.64
CA ALA A 271 -10.59 -11.45 0.85
C ALA A 271 -10.62 -12.88 1.42
N LEU A 272 -9.48 -13.38 1.89
CA LEU A 272 -9.39 -14.70 2.52
C LEU A 272 -9.98 -14.78 3.92
N ARG A 273 -10.18 -13.65 4.61
CA ARG A 273 -10.82 -13.63 5.94
C ARG A 273 -12.31 -14.00 5.85
N ASP A 274 -12.96 -13.59 4.78
CA ASP A 274 -14.40 -13.79 4.56
C ASP A 274 -14.72 -15.07 3.75
N ASP A 275 -13.69 -15.77 3.27
CA ASP A 275 -13.82 -17.01 2.53
C ASP A 275 -14.46 -18.13 3.39
N PRO A 276 -15.56 -18.76 2.92
CA PRO A 276 -16.31 -19.73 3.72
C PRO A 276 -15.52 -20.99 4.07
N ASP A 277 -14.64 -21.46 3.17
CA ASP A 277 -13.84 -22.67 3.40
C ASP A 277 -12.73 -22.39 4.42
N VAL A 278 -12.09 -21.22 4.31
CA VAL A 278 -11.06 -20.78 5.26
C VAL A 278 -11.66 -20.59 6.65
N ARG A 279 -12.84 -19.98 6.74
CA ARG A 279 -13.58 -19.84 8.01
C ARG A 279 -13.98 -21.19 8.59
N ALA A 280 -14.50 -22.10 7.79
CA ALA A 280 -14.86 -23.45 8.24
C ALA A 280 -13.64 -24.20 8.78
N ALA A 281 -12.51 -24.15 8.08
CA ALA A 281 -11.26 -24.75 8.53
C ALA A 281 -10.75 -24.12 9.84
N PHE A 282 -10.82 -22.79 9.95
CA PHE A 282 -10.45 -22.07 11.18
C PHE A 282 -11.34 -22.47 12.37
N HIS A 283 -12.66 -22.54 12.17
CA HIS A 283 -13.59 -23.01 13.19
C HIS A 283 -13.28 -24.46 13.62
N ALA A 284 -12.97 -25.35 12.67
CA ALA A 284 -12.59 -26.72 12.97
C ALA A 284 -11.30 -26.82 13.80
N LEU A 285 -10.28 -26.01 13.48
CA LEU A 285 -9.04 -25.91 14.27
C LEU A 285 -9.30 -25.43 15.70
N ARG A 286 -10.26 -24.51 15.88
CA ARG A 286 -10.61 -23.98 17.21
C ARG A 286 -11.39 -24.98 18.05
N LEU A 287 -12.19 -25.84 17.42
CA LEU A 287 -13.07 -26.80 18.10
C LEU A 287 -12.41 -28.15 18.40
N GLY A 288 -11.25 -28.47 17.83
CA GLY A 288 -10.66 -29.81 17.97
C GLY A 288 -9.13 -29.88 18.01
N SER A 289 -8.62 -30.91 18.68
CA SER A 289 -7.19 -31.25 18.77
C SER A 289 -6.72 -32.18 17.64
N GLY A 290 -7.44 -32.16 16.51
CA GLY A 290 -7.23 -33.08 15.38
C GLY A 290 -5.81 -32.99 14.85
N ARG A 291 -5.20 -34.14 14.57
CA ARG A 291 -3.87 -34.17 13.95
C ARG A 291 -3.99 -33.85 12.47
N LEU A 292 -3.01 -33.13 11.93
CA LEU A 292 -2.90 -32.75 10.54
C LEU A 292 -1.79 -33.55 9.87
N ARG A 293 -1.99 -33.92 8.61
CA ARG A 293 -0.95 -34.48 7.74
C ARG A 293 -0.92 -33.71 6.43
N VAL A 294 0.20 -33.80 5.71
CA VAL A 294 0.26 -33.18 4.38
C VAL A 294 -0.59 -33.96 3.38
N GLY A 295 -1.48 -33.26 2.69
CA GLY A 295 -2.28 -33.76 1.59
C GLY A 295 -1.59 -33.60 0.24
N ARG A 296 -1.08 -32.39 -0.06
CA ARG A 296 -0.38 -32.06 -1.31
C ARG A 296 0.83 -31.15 -1.10
N ARG A 297 1.74 -31.16 -2.06
CA ARG A 297 3.07 -30.52 -1.99
C ARG A 297 3.54 -29.96 -3.33
N ASP A 298 2.62 -29.69 -4.24
CA ASP A 298 2.98 -29.19 -5.57
C ASP A 298 3.70 -27.86 -5.44
N THR A 299 4.80 -27.72 -6.18
CA THR A 299 5.66 -26.54 -6.13
C THR A 299 5.99 -26.05 -7.52
N ILE A 300 6.21 -24.74 -7.61
CA ILE A 300 6.75 -24.08 -8.79
C ILE A 300 7.88 -23.15 -8.35
N ASP A 301 8.93 -23.06 -9.14
CA ASP A 301 10.02 -22.13 -8.86
C ASP A 301 9.58 -20.69 -9.15
N ARG A 302 9.82 -19.81 -8.16
CA ARG A 302 9.46 -18.40 -8.22
C ARG A 302 10.64 -17.53 -7.83
N PRO A 303 10.77 -16.34 -8.44
CA PRO A 303 11.75 -15.36 -7.99
C PRO A 303 11.41 -14.91 -6.56
N LEU A 304 12.39 -15.03 -5.66
CA LEU A 304 12.32 -14.62 -4.27
C LEU A 304 13.59 -13.88 -3.90
N VAL A 305 13.47 -12.86 -3.05
CA VAL A 305 14.63 -12.18 -2.47
C VAL A 305 15.24 -13.07 -1.40
N ILE A 306 16.47 -13.52 -1.62
CA ILE A 306 17.26 -14.31 -0.67
C ILE A 306 18.58 -13.56 -0.41
N GLY A 307 18.67 -12.97 0.78
CA GLY A 307 19.73 -12.03 1.12
C GLY A 307 19.64 -10.77 0.25
N ASN A 308 20.71 -10.46 -0.48
CA ASN A 308 20.80 -9.30 -1.37
C ASN A 308 20.60 -9.65 -2.86
N ARG A 309 20.03 -10.82 -3.17
CA ARG A 309 19.81 -11.28 -4.55
C ARG A 309 18.44 -11.93 -4.69
N ILE A 310 17.79 -11.72 -5.82
CA ILE A 310 16.69 -12.54 -6.31
C ILE A 310 17.24 -13.88 -6.79
N ARG A 311 16.63 -14.98 -6.34
CA ARG A 311 16.88 -16.34 -6.78
C ARG A 311 15.56 -17.05 -7.09
N LEU A 312 15.60 -18.02 -7.97
CA LEU A 312 14.49 -18.97 -8.13
C LEU A 312 14.50 -19.92 -6.93
N ALA A 313 13.37 -20.02 -6.26
CA ALA A 313 13.17 -20.94 -5.16
C ALA A 313 11.73 -21.50 -5.17
N PRO A 314 11.52 -22.70 -4.63
CA PRO A 314 10.20 -23.33 -4.63
C PRO A 314 9.17 -22.48 -3.88
N ALA A 315 8.00 -22.34 -4.47
CA ALA A 315 6.78 -21.78 -3.88
C ALA A 315 5.65 -22.80 -4.00
N LEU A 316 4.76 -22.84 -3.00
CA LEU A 316 3.68 -23.81 -2.93
C LEU A 316 2.55 -23.43 -3.90
N VAL A 317 2.12 -24.37 -4.74
CA VAL A 317 0.97 -24.19 -5.64
C VAL A 317 -0.30 -24.65 -4.93
N THR A 318 -1.32 -23.81 -4.95
CA THR A 318 -2.65 -24.13 -4.40
C THR A 318 -3.75 -23.63 -5.33
N PRO A 319 -5.02 -24.08 -5.20
CA PRO A 319 -6.15 -23.57 -5.97
C PRO A 319 -6.30 -22.06 -5.88
N ARG A 320 -6.04 -21.48 -4.70
CA ARG A 320 -6.08 -20.02 -4.47
C ARG A 320 -4.79 -19.30 -4.89
N PHE A 321 -3.67 -20.02 -5.02
CA PHE A 321 -2.38 -19.50 -5.45
C PHE A 321 -1.78 -20.35 -6.58
N PRO A 322 -2.39 -20.34 -7.79
CA PRO A 322 -1.93 -21.17 -8.91
C PRO A 322 -0.55 -20.75 -9.43
N ALA A 323 -0.18 -19.47 -9.26
CA ALA A 323 1.15 -18.94 -9.60
C ALA A 323 2.23 -19.27 -8.55
N GLY A 324 1.87 -19.92 -7.44
CA GLY A 324 2.77 -20.27 -6.34
C GLY A 324 2.92 -19.17 -5.29
N VAL A 325 2.88 -19.56 -4.01
CA VAL A 325 3.08 -18.70 -2.85
C VAL A 325 4.11 -19.30 -1.89
N ARG A 326 5.08 -18.49 -1.44
CA ARG A 326 6.06 -18.91 -0.43
C ARG A 326 5.70 -18.42 0.96
N TYR A 327 5.35 -17.14 1.06
CA TYR A 327 5.03 -16.47 2.32
C TYR A 327 3.61 -15.90 2.27
N PHE A 328 2.86 -16.08 3.34
CA PHE A 328 1.56 -15.44 3.54
C PHE A 328 1.40 -15.08 5.02
N ARG A 329 1.03 -13.82 5.32
CA ARG A 329 0.99 -13.29 6.71
C ARG A 329 2.25 -13.63 7.52
N ASP A 330 3.41 -13.42 6.91
CA ASP A 330 4.74 -13.68 7.47
C ASP A 330 5.07 -15.16 7.77
N VAL A 331 4.22 -16.09 7.32
CA VAL A 331 4.44 -17.54 7.47
C VAL A 331 5.00 -18.14 6.20
N ASP A 332 6.07 -18.92 6.33
CA ASP A 332 6.64 -19.74 5.27
C ASP A 332 5.82 -21.02 5.07
N LEU A 333 4.98 -21.06 4.02
CA LEU A 333 4.05 -22.15 3.77
C LEU A 333 4.76 -23.48 3.48
N LEU A 334 5.90 -23.44 2.80
CA LEU A 334 6.67 -24.64 2.52
C LEU A 334 7.40 -25.15 3.76
N ARG A 335 7.77 -24.26 4.67
CA ARG A 335 8.29 -24.68 5.97
C ARG A 335 7.22 -25.36 6.81
N VAL A 336 5.97 -24.87 6.79
CA VAL A 336 4.84 -25.55 7.44
C VAL A 336 4.65 -26.96 6.86
N VAL A 337 4.68 -27.10 5.52
CA VAL A 337 4.61 -28.42 4.87
C VAL A 337 5.75 -29.35 5.30
N HIS A 338 6.97 -28.82 5.42
CA HIS A 338 8.14 -29.60 5.83
C HIS A 338 8.06 -30.05 7.31
N LEU A 339 7.53 -29.20 8.19
CA LEU A 339 7.39 -29.50 9.62
C LEU A 339 6.17 -30.38 9.93
N ALA A 340 5.17 -30.39 9.05
CA ALA A 340 4.00 -31.27 9.15
C ALA A 340 4.32 -32.73 8.75
N THR A 341 5.41 -33.29 9.28
CA THR A 341 5.78 -34.69 9.05
C THR A 341 4.88 -35.64 9.84
N GLY A 342 4.29 -36.62 9.15
CA GLY A 342 3.37 -37.56 9.77
C GLY A 342 2.04 -36.91 10.13
N SER A 343 1.53 -37.22 11.33
CA SER A 343 0.27 -36.68 11.85
C SER A 343 0.63 -35.77 13.04
N VAL A 344 0.48 -34.45 12.92
CA VAL A 344 0.94 -33.46 13.92
C VAL A 344 -0.22 -32.65 14.50
N ASN A 345 -0.19 -32.35 15.79
CA ASN A 345 -1.16 -31.43 16.37
C ASN A 345 -0.80 -29.97 15.98
N PRO A 346 -1.78 -29.08 15.71
CA PRO A 346 -1.52 -27.69 15.35
C PRO A 346 -0.63 -26.91 16.34
N GLY A 347 -0.76 -27.15 17.64
CA GLY A 347 0.07 -26.50 18.66
C GLY A 347 1.54 -26.93 18.55
N ALA A 348 1.80 -28.23 18.44
CA ALA A 348 3.15 -28.76 18.23
C ALA A 348 3.76 -28.29 16.90
N LEU A 349 2.93 -28.11 15.87
CA LEU A 349 3.37 -27.56 14.59
C LEU A 349 3.78 -26.08 14.71
N TYR A 350 3.05 -25.28 15.48
CA TYR A 350 3.42 -23.90 15.79
C TYR A 350 4.69 -23.79 16.62
N GLU A 351 4.84 -24.63 17.65
CA GLU A 351 6.06 -24.70 18.46
C GLU A 351 7.28 -25.03 17.60
N ALA A 352 7.19 -26.09 16.78
CA ALA A 352 8.27 -26.49 15.88
C ALA A 352 8.60 -25.41 14.84
N TYR A 353 7.60 -24.67 14.35
CA TYR A 353 7.81 -23.54 13.45
C TYR A 353 8.53 -22.39 14.16
N SER A 354 8.09 -22.06 15.38
CA SER A 354 8.66 -20.97 16.19
C SER A 354 10.11 -21.25 16.59
N GLU A 355 10.41 -22.48 17.00
CA GLU A 355 11.79 -22.92 17.29
C GLU A 355 12.69 -22.87 16.06
N TRP A 356 12.17 -23.25 14.89
CA TRP A 356 12.91 -23.10 13.64
C TRP A 356 13.16 -21.63 13.31
N ALA A 357 12.14 -20.77 13.37
CA ALA A 357 12.27 -19.35 13.06
C ALA A 357 13.31 -18.67 13.98
N ALA A 358 13.30 -19.00 15.27
CA ALA A 358 14.29 -18.50 16.22
C ALA A 358 15.73 -18.95 15.90
N ARG A 359 15.93 -20.20 15.44
CA ARG A 359 17.25 -20.69 15.02
C ARG A 359 17.78 -20.02 13.75
N GLU A 360 16.88 -19.57 12.88
CA GLU A 360 17.22 -18.85 11.65
C GLU A 360 17.27 -17.32 11.85
N ASP A 361 17.13 -16.83 13.08
CA ASP A 361 17.10 -15.40 13.43
C ASP A 361 15.99 -14.63 12.67
N LEU A 362 14.83 -15.28 12.47
CA LEU A 362 13.68 -14.68 11.82
C LEU A 362 12.73 -14.04 12.85
N PRO A 363 12.00 -12.97 12.48
CA PRO A 363 10.99 -12.38 13.34
C PRO A 363 9.96 -13.43 13.80
N PRO A 364 9.50 -13.36 15.06
CA PRO A 364 8.49 -14.27 15.55
C PRO A 364 7.16 -14.04 14.79
N VAL A 365 6.48 -15.13 14.48
CA VAL A 365 5.14 -15.09 13.88
C VAL A 365 4.11 -15.21 14.98
N ASP A 366 3.12 -14.31 14.97
CA ASP A 366 1.98 -14.39 15.88
C ASP A 366 1.12 -15.65 15.65
N LEU A 367 0.61 -16.23 16.74
CA LEU A 367 -0.20 -17.44 16.68
C LEU A 367 -1.46 -17.25 15.81
N ALA A 368 -2.12 -16.08 15.83
CA ALA A 368 -3.31 -15.85 15.01
C ALA A 368 -2.97 -15.86 13.51
N ASN A 369 -1.83 -15.28 13.12
CA ASN A 369 -1.35 -15.35 11.74
C ASN A 369 -1.04 -16.79 11.34
N PHE A 370 -0.34 -17.52 12.21
CA PHE A 370 -0.01 -18.92 11.96
C PHE A 370 -1.25 -19.80 11.81
N ILE A 371 -2.22 -19.71 12.73
CA ILE A 371 -3.46 -20.47 12.65
C ILE A 371 -4.29 -20.06 11.43
N GLY A 372 -4.31 -18.77 11.06
CA GLY A 372 -4.92 -18.31 9.82
C GLY A 372 -4.31 -18.97 8.58
N VAL A 373 -2.99 -19.09 8.52
CA VAL A 373 -2.28 -19.78 7.43
C VAL A 373 -2.55 -21.28 7.43
N VAL A 374 -2.56 -21.94 8.58
CA VAL A 374 -2.91 -23.36 8.68
C VAL A 374 -4.35 -23.60 8.22
N ALA A 375 -5.30 -22.73 8.61
CA ALA A 375 -6.69 -22.79 8.16
C ALA A 375 -6.79 -22.65 6.64
N LEU A 376 -6.09 -21.67 6.07
CA LEU A 376 -5.97 -21.51 4.61
C LEU A 376 -5.43 -22.79 3.98
N MET A 377 -4.32 -23.33 4.47
CA MET A 377 -3.71 -24.57 3.96
C MET A 377 -4.63 -25.79 4.05
N ILE A 378 -5.53 -25.84 5.05
CA ILE A 378 -6.56 -26.89 5.16
C ILE A 378 -7.66 -26.69 4.13
N ALA A 379 -8.21 -25.47 4.03
CA ALA A 379 -9.25 -25.13 3.06
C ALA A 379 -8.78 -25.40 1.62
N ASP A 380 -7.51 -25.15 1.39
CA ASP A 380 -6.85 -25.45 0.14
C ASP A 380 -6.67 -26.97 -0.01
N GLY A 381 -6.38 -27.73 1.05
CA GLY A 381 -6.12 -29.17 1.01
C GLY A 381 -4.63 -29.53 1.01
N VAL A 382 -3.76 -28.54 1.24
CA VAL A 382 -2.33 -28.72 1.51
C VAL A 382 -2.15 -29.51 2.80
N LEU A 383 -2.92 -29.18 3.83
CA LEU A 383 -3.02 -29.95 5.06
C LEU A 383 -4.40 -30.61 5.11
N VAL A 384 -4.45 -31.86 5.57
CA VAL A 384 -5.70 -32.60 5.72
C VAL A 384 -5.75 -33.29 7.08
N PRO A 385 -6.93 -33.60 7.62
CA PRO A 385 -7.03 -34.40 8.84
C PRO A 385 -6.27 -35.73 8.73
N GLY A 386 -5.46 -36.02 9.75
CA GLY A 386 -4.79 -37.29 9.91
C GLY A 386 -5.78 -38.34 10.41
N VAL A 387 -5.85 -39.49 9.74
CA VAL A 387 -6.58 -40.65 10.28
C VAL A 387 -5.78 -41.15 11.48
N GLY A 388 -6.41 -41.21 12.65
CA GLY A 388 -5.78 -41.80 13.84
C GLY A 388 -5.42 -43.27 13.60
N PRO A 389 -4.42 -43.84 14.31
CA PRO A 389 -4.22 -45.28 14.32
C PRO A 389 -5.44 -45.92 14.99
N GLY A 390 -6.45 -46.33 14.21
CA GLY A 390 -7.66 -46.95 14.77
C GLY A 390 -8.89 -47.01 13.86
N ALA A 391 -8.97 -46.25 12.76
CA ALA A 391 -10.09 -46.40 11.83
C ALA A 391 -9.79 -47.48 10.79
N VAL A 392 -10.04 -48.74 11.15
CA VAL A 392 -10.24 -49.81 10.16
C VAL A 392 -11.46 -49.42 9.31
N PRO A 393 -11.40 -49.43 7.97
CA PRO A 393 -12.59 -49.21 7.17
C PRO A 393 -13.56 -50.37 7.43
N ALA A 394 -14.78 -50.05 7.89
CA ALA A 394 -15.86 -51.02 7.90
C ALA A 394 -16.09 -51.48 6.46
N ARG A 395 -16.02 -52.80 6.25
CA ARG A 395 -16.27 -53.45 4.96
C ARG A 395 -17.74 -53.41 4.58
#